data_AF-A0AAV0Z2Z7-F1
#
_entry.id   AF-A0AAV0Z2Z7-F1
#
_cell.length_a   1.000
_cell.length_b   1.000
_cell.length_c   1.000
_cell.angle_alpha   90.00
_cell.angle_beta   90.00
_cell.angle_gamma   90.00
#
_symmetry.space_group_name_H-M   'P 1'
#
loop_
_entity.id
_entity.type
_entity.pdbx_description
1 polymer ?
#
loop_
_entity_poly.entity_id
_entity_poly.type
_entity_poly.pdbx_seq_one_letter_code
_entity_poly.pdbx_strand_id
1 'polypeptide(L)'
;MLTNWYTTETRLREFRDLRTEQKTGKLNSLPKRDATMLKRQLSHLERYLGGIKYMTRLPDIVIILDQQEEYTALQECITLGIPTISLIDTNSDPDLADISIPANDDAIASIGLILNKLVFAICEGRSSYIQKN
;
A
#
# COMPACT_ATOMS: atom_id res chain seq x y z
N MET A 1 2.71 9.31 2.48
CA MET A 1 1.56 8.91 1.65
C MET A 1 0.23 9.09 2.38
N LEU A 2 0.15 8.73 3.67
CA LEU A 2 -1.08 8.73 4.44
C LEU A 2 -1.41 10.12 5.01
N THR A 3 -0.44 10.83 5.58
CA THR A 3 -0.64 12.13 6.25
C THR A 3 -1.13 13.22 5.30
N ASN A 4 -0.67 13.19 4.05
CA ASN A 4 -1.17 14.07 2.98
C ASN A 4 -2.14 13.35 2.05
N TRP A 5 -3.24 12.82 2.62
CA TRP A 5 -4.22 12.02 1.88
C TRP A 5 -4.86 12.77 0.72
N TYR A 6 -5.17 14.06 0.88
CA TYR A 6 -5.76 14.87 -0.19
C TYR A 6 -4.91 14.88 -1.47
N THR A 7 -3.59 15.01 -1.31
CA THR A 7 -2.67 14.96 -2.45
C THR A 7 -2.60 13.56 -3.05
N THR A 8 -2.51 12.52 -2.21
CA THR A 8 -2.52 11.12 -2.66
C THR A 8 -3.79 10.78 -3.43
N GLU A 9 -4.95 11.22 -2.95
CA GLU A 9 -6.25 11.02 -3.60
C GLU A 9 -6.29 11.70 -4.99
N THR A 10 -5.78 12.92 -5.08
CA THR A 10 -5.66 13.64 -6.35
C THR A 10 -4.80 12.85 -7.35
N ARG A 11 -3.65 12.33 -6.91
CA ARG A 11 -2.78 11.49 -7.75
C ARG A 11 -3.43 10.16 -8.14
N LEU A 12 -4.22 9.56 -7.25
CA LEU A 12 -5.00 8.35 -7.55
C LEU A 12 -6.06 8.62 -8.62
N ARG A 13 -6.69 9.79 -8.60
CA ARG A 13 -7.64 10.22 -9.64
C ARG A 13 -6.94 10.37 -10.99
N GLU A 14 -5.84 11.14 -11.04
CA GLU A 14 -5.00 11.27 -12.25
C GLU A 14 -4.58 9.92 -12.81
N PHE A 15 -4.19 8.99 -11.94
CA PHE A 15 -3.81 7.64 -12.32
C PHE A 15 -4.96 6.83 -12.94
N ARG A 16 -6.17 6.91 -12.35
CA ARG A 16 -7.38 6.26 -12.90
C ARG A 16 -7.75 6.83 -14.27
N ASP A 17 -7.65 8.15 -14.43
CA ASP A 17 -7.94 8.84 -15.68
C ASP A 17 -6.95 8.41 -16.78
N LEU A 18 -5.65 8.49 -16.52
CA LEU A 18 -4.61 8.06 -17.47
C LEU A 18 -4.72 6.59 -17.86
N ARG A 19 -5.07 5.72 -16.90
CA ARG A 19 -5.31 4.30 -17.18
C ARG A 19 -6.52 4.09 -18.09
N THR A 20 -7.55 4.91 -17.93
CA THR A 20 -8.74 4.88 -18.78
C THR A 20 -8.42 5.38 -20.18
N GLU A 21 -7.68 6.49 -20.31
CA GLU A 21 -7.22 7.02 -21.60
C GLU A 21 -6.31 6.06 -22.36
N GLN A 22 -5.51 5.27 -21.64
CA GLN A 22 -4.73 4.19 -22.24
C GLN A 22 -5.62 3.08 -22.78
N LYS A 23 -6.62 2.64 -22.02
CA LYS A 23 -7.54 1.57 -22.43
C LYS A 23 -8.42 1.97 -23.62
N THR A 24 -8.87 3.22 -23.68
CA THR A 24 -9.69 3.74 -24.78
C THR A 24 -8.87 4.06 -26.03
N GLY A 25 -7.54 3.98 -25.98
CA GLY A 25 -6.66 4.26 -27.11
C GLY A 25 -6.45 5.74 -27.40
N LYS A 26 -6.96 6.65 -26.55
CA LYS A 26 -6.81 8.11 -26.69
C LYS A 26 -5.35 8.56 -26.70
N LEU A 27 -4.46 7.82 -26.03
CA LEU A 27 -3.02 8.07 -26.07
C LEU A 27 -2.41 7.89 -27.48
N ASN A 28 -3.03 7.11 -28.35
CA ASN A 28 -2.51 6.81 -29.69
C ASN A 28 -2.83 7.91 -30.71
N SER A 29 -3.81 8.78 -30.43
CA SER A 29 -4.12 9.93 -31.29
C SER A 29 -3.23 11.15 -31.01
N LEU A 30 -2.34 11.07 -30.02
CA LEU A 30 -1.43 12.15 -29.65
C LEU A 30 -0.10 12.08 -30.42
N PRO A 31 0.61 13.21 -30.56
CA PRO A 31 1.99 13.21 -31.05
C PRO A 31 2.87 12.23 -30.28
N LYS A 32 3.83 11.59 -30.96
CA LYS A 32 4.70 10.55 -30.37
C LYS A 32 5.42 11.02 -29.10
N ARG A 33 5.81 12.30 -29.06
CA ARG A 33 6.44 12.93 -27.89
C ARG A 33 5.49 12.92 -26.68
N ASP A 34 4.27 13.43 -26.84
CA ASP A 34 3.29 13.57 -25.77
C ASP A 34 2.80 12.21 -25.29
N ALA A 35 2.52 11.29 -26.22
CA ALA A 35 2.19 9.92 -25.90
C ALA A 35 3.30 9.22 -25.08
N THR A 36 4.57 9.51 -25.37
CA THR A 36 5.70 8.96 -24.62
C THR A 36 5.79 9.56 -23.21
N MET A 37 5.55 10.85 -23.06
CA MET A 37 5.53 11.51 -21.74
C MET A 37 4.43 10.93 -20.85
N LEU A 38 3.21 10.80 -21.36
CA LEU A 38 2.09 10.23 -20.61
C LEU A 38 2.30 8.76 -20.25
N LYS A 39 2.91 7.96 -21.15
CA LYS A 39 3.29 6.57 -20.83
C LYS A 39 4.32 6.49 -19.69
N ARG A 40 5.29 7.41 -19.64
CA ARG A 40 6.26 7.48 -18.53
C ARG A 40 5.57 7.87 -17.22
N GLN A 41 4.68 8.86 -17.26
CA GLN A 41 3.90 9.26 -16.10
C GLN A 41 3.02 8.11 -15.58
N LEU A 42 2.33 7.41 -16.47
CA LEU A 42 1.51 6.25 -16.11
C LEU A 42 2.35 5.13 -15.47
N SER A 43 3.52 4.84 -16.02
CA SER A 43 4.45 3.85 -15.45
C SER A 43 4.92 4.25 -14.05
N HIS A 44 5.25 5.53 -13.86
CA HIS A 44 5.60 6.08 -12.55
C HIS A 44 4.43 5.93 -11.56
N LEU A 45 3.21 6.33 -11.94
CA LEU A 45 2.04 6.21 -11.08
C LEU A 45 1.68 4.75 -10.76
N GLU A 46 1.77 3.81 -11.71
CA GLU A 46 1.51 2.39 -11.43
C GLU A 46 2.55 1.83 -10.44
N ARG A 47 3.82 2.23 -10.55
CA ARG A 47 4.88 1.80 -9.62
C ARG A 47 4.60 2.21 -8.17
N TYR A 48 4.17 3.45 -7.94
CA TYR A 48 3.99 3.98 -6.58
C TYR A 48 2.57 3.85 -6.02
N LEU A 49 1.54 3.90 -6.87
CA LEU A 49 0.13 3.92 -6.47
C LEU A 49 -0.65 2.67 -6.88
N GLY A 50 -0.02 1.73 -7.61
CA GLY A 50 -0.68 0.54 -8.13
C GLY A 50 -1.32 -0.33 -7.03
N GLY A 51 -0.65 -0.45 -5.87
CA GLY A 51 -1.13 -1.21 -4.72
C GLY A 51 -2.35 -0.59 -4.02
N ILE A 52 -2.49 0.73 -4.07
CA ILE A 52 -3.56 1.48 -3.38
C ILE A 52 -4.63 2.02 -4.34
N LYS A 53 -4.61 1.59 -5.61
CA LYS A 53 -5.48 2.12 -6.67
C LYS A 53 -6.98 2.02 -6.39
N TYR A 54 -7.39 1.08 -5.55
CA TYR A 54 -8.78 0.85 -5.17
C TYR A 54 -9.14 1.48 -3.82
N MET A 55 -8.18 2.03 -3.09
CA MET A 55 -8.48 2.74 -1.85
C MET A 55 -9.24 4.03 -2.16
N THR A 56 -10.26 4.30 -1.35
CA THR A 56 -11.09 5.51 -1.42
C THR A 56 -11.00 6.35 -0.16
N ARG A 57 -10.46 5.78 0.93
CA ARG A 57 -10.24 6.42 2.22
C ARG A 57 -8.95 5.90 2.84
N LEU A 58 -8.53 6.54 3.94
CA LEU A 58 -7.45 6.06 4.78
C LEU A 58 -7.73 4.64 5.31
N PRO A 59 -6.70 3.81 5.49
CA PRO A 59 -6.86 2.50 6.07
C PRO A 59 -7.14 2.61 7.57
N ASP A 60 -7.94 1.67 8.09
CA ASP A 60 -8.25 1.59 9.52
C ASP A 60 -7.17 0.80 10.30
N ILE A 61 -6.37 -0.03 9.61
CA ILE A 61 -5.24 -0.80 10.15
C ILE A 61 -4.15 -0.89 9.07
N VAL A 62 -2.88 -0.82 9.47
CA VAL A 62 -1.73 -1.02 8.57
C VAL A 62 -0.86 -2.16 9.07
N ILE A 63 -0.41 -3.02 8.15
CA ILE A 63 0.58 -4.07 8.42
C ILE A 63 1.90 -3.62 7.81
N ILE A 64 2.97 -3.58 8.60
CA ILE A 64 4.30 -3.10 8.22
C ILE A 64 5.30 -4.25 8.33
N LEU A 65 6.18 -4.34 7.34
CA LEU A 65 7.32 -5.25 7.33
C LEU A 65 8.56 -4.38 7.37
N ASP A 66 9.56 -4.79 8.14
CA ASP A 66 10.83 -4.08 8.31
C ASP A 66 10.65 -2.63 8.79
N GLN A 67 10.78 -2.42 10.10
CA GLN A 67 10.62 -1.10 10.70
C GLN A 67 11.73 -0.12 10.30
N GLN A 68 12.92 -0.62 9.94
CA GLN A 68 14.06 0.24 9.63
C GLN A 68 13.89 0.89 8.26
N GLU A 69 13.50 0.10 7.26
CA GLU A 69 13.23 0.60 5.91
C GLU A 69 11.91 1.40 5.86
N GLU A 70 10.89 0.99 6.61
CA GLU A 70 9.55 1.59 6.57
C GLU A 70 9.25 2.56 7.72
N TYR A 71 10.28 3.18 8.31
CA TYR A 71 10.14 4.14 9.41
C TYR A 71 9.16 5.29 9.09
N THR A 72 9.16 5.77 7.86
CA THR A 72 8.23 6.83 7.43
C THR A 72 6.77 6.37 7.50
N ALA A 73 6.48 5.12 7.12
CA ALA A 73 5.12 4.58 7.19
C ALA A 73 4.64 4.46 8.64
N LEU A 74 5.52 4.01 9.55
CA LEU A 74 5.24 3.97 11.00
C LEU A 74 4.90 5.37 11.53
N GLN A 75 5.74 6.37 11.27
CA GLN A 75 5.51 7.74 11.73
C GLN A 75 4.21 8.34 11.20
N GLU A 76 3.87 8.08 9.93
CA GLU A 76 2.59 8.51 9.38
C GLU A 76 1.40 7.83 10.06
N CYS A 77 1.49 6.54 10.37
CA CYS A 77 0.44 5.81 11.10
C CYS A 77 0.27 6.35 12.52
N ILE A 78 1.37 6.54 13.26
CA ILE A 78 1.37 7.13 14.61
C ILE A 78 0.72 8.51 14.60
N THR A 79 1.11 9.37 13.64
CA THR A 79 0.57 10.73 13.51
C THR A 79 -0.94 10.74 13.27
N LEU A 80 -1.44 9.76 12.51
CA LEU A 80 -2.86 9.63 12.18
C LEU A 80 -3.65 8.80 13.19
N GLY A 81 -2.99 8.19 14.19
CA GLY A 81 -3.61 7.25 15.13
C GLY A 81 -4.14 5.98 14.47
N ILE A 82 -3.49 5.53 13.39
CA ILE A 82 -3.86 4.29 12.70
C ILE A 82 -3.10 3.13 13.34
N PRO A 83 -3.80 2.12 13.91
CA PRO A 83 -3.16 0.96 14.51
C PRO A 83 -2.29 0.18 13.53
N THR A 84 -1.14 -0.28 14.04
CA THR A 84 -0.11 -0.96 13.25
C THR A 84 0.18 -2.36 13.77
N ILE A 85 0.36 -3.30 12.83
CA ILE A 85 0.90 -4.63 13.10
C ILE A 85 2.26 -4.71 12.41
N SER A 86 3.34 -4.94 13.14
CA SER A 86 4.70 -4.95 12.60
C SER A 86 5.39 -6.29 12.85
N LEU A 87 6.16 -6.77 11.88
CA LEU A 87 7.21 -7.75 12.16
C LEU A 87 8.39 -7.00 12.78
N ILE A 88 9.00 -7.58 13.82
CA ILE A 88 10.16 -7.00 14.52
C ILE A 88 11.28 -8.03 14.65
N ASP A 89 12.49 -7.64 14.24
CA ASP A 89 13.72 -8.37 14.53
C ASP A 89 14.50 -7.66 15.67
N THR A 90 15.64 -8.21 16.05
CA THR A 90 16.53 -7.78 17.14
C THR A 90 17.04 -6.35 17.04
N ASN A 91 16.95 -5.73 15.87
CA ASN A 91 17.39 -4.36 15.56
C ASN A 91 16.23 -3.34 15.50
N SER A 92 15.00 -3.76 15.82
CA SER A 92 13.77 -2.97 15.74
C SER A 92 13.28 -2.51 17.12
N ASP A 93 12.47 -1.46 17.16
CA ASP A 93 11.90 -0.91 18.40
C ASP A 93 10.44 -1.40 18.57
N PRO A 94 10.16 -2.28 19.56
CA PRO A 94 8.84 -2.86 19.74
C PRO A 94 7.76 -1.83 20.11
N ASP A 95 8.15 -0.64 20.61
CA ASP A 95 7.22 0.40 21.06
C ASP A 95 6.68 1.26 19.92
N LEU A 96 7.25 1.13 18.70
CA LEU A 96 6.80 1.88 17.51
C LEU A 96 5.53 1.31 16.87
N ALA A 97 5.14 0.07 17.20
CA ALA A 97 3.97 -0.58 16.64
C ALA A 97 3.00 -1.03 17.75
N ASP A 98 1.70 -0.97 17.46
CA ASP A 98 0.66 -1.37 18.44
C ASP A 98 0.68 -2.88 18.70
N ILE A 99 0.95 -3.66 17.65
CA ILE A 99 1.12 -5.11 17.73
C ILE A 99 2.44 -5.49 17.07
N SER A 100 3.41 -5.85 17.90
CA SER A 100 4.73 -6.28 17.47
C SER A 100 4.82 -7.81 17.44
N ILE A 101 5.16 -8.37 16.28
CA ILE A 101 5.34 -9.82 16.04
C ILE A 101 6.84 -10.10 15.92
N PRO A 102 7.48 -10.74 16.91
CA PRO A 102 8.87 -11.17 16.80
C PRO A 102 9.06 -12.14 15.64
N ALA A 103 9.87 -11.75 14.67
CA ALA A 103 10.15 -12.53 13.47
C ALA A 103 11.49 -12.10 12.86
N ASN A 104 12.12 -13.00 12.11
CA ASN A 104 13.23 -12.61 11.24
C ASN A 104 12.64 -11.93 9.99
N ASP A 105 12.97 -10.66 9.77
CA ASP A 105 12.50 -9.86 8.63
C ASP A 105 13.45 -9.89 7.42
N ASP A 106 14.67 -10.38 7.58
CA ASP A 106 15.60 -10.67 6.47
C ASP A 106 15.22 -11.93 5.65
N ALA A 107 14.56 -12.90 6.30
CA ALA A 107 14.32 -14.22 5.73
C ALA A 107 12.96 -14.30 5.02
N ILE A 108 13.00 -14.48 3.69
CA ILE A 108 11.81 -14.69 2.84
C ILE A 108 10.91 -15.82 3.38
N ALA A 109 11.50 -16.89 3.92
CA ALA A 109 10.73 -17.99 4.50
C ALA A 109 9.97 -17.58 5.77
N SER A 110 10.59 -16.76 6.63
CA SER A 110 9.99 -16.22 7.85
C SER A 110 8.86 -15.24 7.49
N ILE A 111 9.15 -14.24 6.65
CA ILE A 111 8.16 -13.28 6.14
C ILE A 111 6.98 -14.02 5.50
N GLY A 112 7.27 -14.97 4.61
CA GLY A 112 6.25 -15.75 3.91
C GLY A 112 5.36 -16.54 4.86
N LEU A 113 5.93 -17.17 5.89
CA LEU A 113 5.16 -17.91 6.89
C LEU A 113 4.19 -16.99 7.65
N ILE A 114 4.69 -15.87 8.17
CA ILE A 114 3.90 -14.94 8.97
C ILE A 114 2.82 -14.26 8.12
N LEU A 115 3.20 -13.75 6.94
CA LEU A 115 2.26 -13.11 6.02
C LEU A 115 1.16 -14.08 5.57
N ASN A 116 1.50 -15.33 5.23
CA ASN A 116 0.49 -16.31 4.84
C ASN A 116 -0.50 -16.57 5.97
N LYS A 117 -0.04 -16.61 7.23
CA LYS A 117 -0.92 -16.79 8.38
C LYS A 117 -1.82 -15.58 8.61
N LEU A 118 -1.29 -14.36 8.48
CA LEU A 118 -2.07 -13.13 8.58
C LEU A 118 -3.11 -13.04 7.46
N VAL A 119 -2.73 -13.30 6.21
CA VAL A 119 -3.63 -13.31 5.05
C VAL A 119 -4.73 -14.36 5.22
N PHE A 120 -4.40 -15.54 5.73
CA PHE A 120 -5.38 -16.57 6.04
C PHE A 120 -6.44 -16.06 7.04
N ALA A 121 -6.00 -15.45 8.14
CA ALA A 121 -6.92 -14.87 9.14
C ALA A 121 -7.78 -13.73 8.56
N ILE A 122 -7.20 -12.85 7.73
CA ILE A 122 -7.93 -11.79 7.02
C ILE A 122 -9.00 -12.39 6.09
N CYS A 123 -8.67 -13.47 5.37
CA CYS A 123 -9.61 -14.16 4.47
C CYS A 123 -10.76 -14.82 5.24
N GLU A 124 -10.49 -15.46 6.37
CA GLU A 124 -11.53 -16.02 7.25
C GLU A 124 -12.45 -14.92 7.81
N GLY A 125 -11.86 -13.82 8.31
CA GLY A 125 -12.60 -12.65 8.79
C GLY A 125 -13.47 -12.02 7.70
N ARG A 126 -12.92 -11.86 6.49
CA ARG A 126 -13.65 -11.33 5.33
C ARG A 126 -14.82 -12.23 4.95
N SER A 127 -14.62 -13.55 4.91
CA SER A 127 -15.69 -14.51 4.58
C SER A 127 -16.82 -14.46 5.61
N SER A 128 -16.46 -14.35 6.89
CA SER A 128 -17.42 -14.19 7.99
C SER A 128 -18.19 -12.88 7.90
N TYR A 129 -17.54 -11.77 7.52
CA TYR A 129 -18.18 -10.47 7.31
C TYR A 129 -19.16 -10.49 6.14
N ILE A 130 -18.81 -11.15 5.03
CA ILE A 130 -19.69 -11.30 3.86
C ILE A 130 -20.89 -12.20 4.16
N GLN A 131 -20.76 -13.21 5.02
CA GLN A 131 -21.90 -14.08 5.39
C GLN A 131 -22.89 -13.42 6.35
N LYS A 132 -22.44 -12.42 7.13
CA LYS A 132 -23.27 -11.72 8.12
C LYS A 132 -24.04 -10.53 7.54
N ASN A 133 -23.64 -10.03 6.37
CA ASN A 133 -24.28 -8.91 5.66
C ASN A 133 -24.90 -9.39 4.35
#